data_AF-C1EIK4-F1
#
_entry.id   AF-C1EIK4-F1
#
_cell.length_a   1.000
_cell.length_b   1.000
_cell.length_c   1.000
_cell.angle_alpha   90.00
_cell.angle_beta   90.00
_cell.angle_gamma   90.00
#
_symmetry.space_group_name_H-M   'P 1'
#
loop_
_entity.id
_entity.type
_entity.pdbx_description
1 polymer ?
#
loop_
_entity_poly.entity_id
_entity_poly.type
_entity_poly.pdbx_seq_one_letter_code
_entity_poly.pdbx_strand_id
1 'polypeptide(L)'
;MDSIQSLGGKCTVGDVASAAGVKLSDAENAMKAIAADTGATLEVSAQGDILYVFDRDFRSLLNAKSTKIKTVEPLVEGAGKVGGYLLRISFGTTLLASIVIVYTAIAALLSNRDERDRDERRGGGMGGGMFFGPRMYFSPFDMFWYWDPYYYERRSYYAAMEGAKDMDFLEAVFSFVFGDGDPNADFERKRWALVGLCIQRNNGVVTAEQLAPFLDRDEDSIGTDDESFVLPALTRFNGAPEVDPASGEIVYRFEDLESTAGGVAAIQAVLDEIPRELGVTTSVAEEERYKFSLATGGQRTMAAALGVFNFVGVVALGVLSSDPQIAMQKAQLVAAVGSLLPGLQAYAVAFFAIPAVRWFVCQRRNAQIDARNAARLEASKQIARPGKLLKEKMDAARRMATGRRTVTEGSGVFSSGKSAADYEAEDFERRLRERNQ
;
A
#
# COMPACT_ATOMS: atom_id res chain seq x y z
N MET A 1 16.95 0.55 0.74
CA MET A 1 17.78 -0.43 0.00
C MET A 1 17.23 -0.69 -1.40
N ASP A 2 15.93 -0.97 -1.54
CA ASP A 2 15.29 -1.18 -2.86
C ASP A 2 15.54 -0.03 -3.83
N SER A 3 15.36 1.22 -3.38
CA SER A 3 15.61 2.41 -4.22
C SER A 3 17.06 2.56 -4.69
N ILE A 4 18.06 2.16 -3.88
CA ILE A 4 19.48 2.24 -4.28
C ILE A 4 19.75 1.23 -5.40
N GLN A 5 19.20 0.01 -5.26
CA GLN A 5 19.37 -1.03 -6.27
C GLN A 5 18.64 -0.68 -7.56
N SER A 6 17.44 -0.13 -7.47
CA SER A 6 16.65 0.26 -8.64
C SER A 6 17.28 1.43 -9.41
N LEU A 7 18.08 2.26 -8.74
CA LEU A 7 18.93 3.29 -9.35
C LEU A 7 20.27 2.74 -9.90
N GLY A 8 20.49 1.42 -9.84
CA GLY A 8 21.71 0.79 -10.36
C GLY A 8 22.93 0.92 -9.45
N GLY A 9 22.75 1.25 -8.17
CA GLY A 9 23.83 1.33 -7.17
C GLY A 9 24.66 2.62 -7.22
N LYS A 10 24.40 3.52 -8.17
CA LYS A 10 25.06 4.82 -8.29
C LYS A 10 24.00 5.90 -8.12
N CYS A 11 24.01 6.59 -6.99
CA CYS A 11 22.92 7.49 -6.65
C CYS A 11 23.37 8.65 -5.76
N THR A 12 22.68 9.78 -5.91
CA THR A 12 22.77 10.91 -4.96
C THR A 12 21.73 10.73 -3.85
N VAL A 13 21.86 11.51 -2.77
CA VAL A 13 20.85 11.55 -1.69
C VAL A 13 19.49 12.00 -2.24
N GLY A 14 19.48 13.01 -3.13
CA GLY A 14 18.26 13.48 -3.79
C GLY A 14 17.58 12.42 -4.64
N ASP A 15 18.34 11.60 -5.37
CA ASP A 15 17.80 10.48 -6.17
C ASP A 15 17.13 9.44 -5.28
N VAL A 16 17.77 9.06 -4.17
CA VAL A 16 17.21 8.06 -3.23
C VAL A 16 16.02 8.60 -2.47
N ALA A 17 16.07 9.85 -1.99
CA ALA A 17 14.95 10.48 -1.31
C ALA A 17 13.70 10.56 -2.21
N SER A 18 13.91 10.93 -3.48
CA SER A 18 12.86 10.99 -4.50
C SER A 18 12.35 9.59 -4.84
N ALA A 19 13.21 8.63 -5.14
CA ALA A 19 12.78 7.27 -5.50
C ALA A 19 12.11 6.50 -4.35
N ALA A 20 12.52 6.77 -3.10
CA ALA A 20 11.93 6.14 -1.92
C ALA A 20 10.70 6.88 -1.39
N GLY A 21 10.50 8.14 -1.76
CA GLY A 21 9.44 9.00 -1.22
C GLY A 21 9.63 9.34 0.26
N VAL A 22 10.86 9.41 0.76
CA VAL A 22 11.20 9.66 2.17
C VAL A 22 11.75 11.08 2.38
N LYS A 23 11.90 11.52 3.63
CA LYS A 23 12.57 12.81 3.91
C LYS A 23 14.03 12.75 3.48
N LEU A 24 14.56 13.87 3.00
CA LEU A 24 15.94 13.97 2.58
C LEU A 24 16.91 13.58 3.71
N SER A 25 16.68 14.08 4.92
CA SER A 25 17.48 13.76 6.11
C SER A 25 17.50 12.26 6.44
N ASP A 26 16.36 11.58 6.24
CA ASP A 26 16.24 10.15 6.53
C ASP A 26 16.98 9.34 5.46
N ALA A 27 16.88 9.74 4.19
CA ALA A 27 17.64 9.16 3.10
C ALA A 27 19.15 9.35 3.31
N GLU A 28 19.58 10.54 3.70
CA GLU A 28 20.99 10.86 3.96
C GLU A 28 21.56 10.00 5.09
N ASN A 29 20.86 9.94 6.23
CA ASN A 29 21.27 9.14 7.38
C ASN A 29 21.34 7.65 7.04
N ALA A 30 20.33 7.14 6.32
CA ALA A 30 20.29 5.74 5.88
C ALA A 30 21.42 5.43 4.89
N MET A 31 21.66 6.32 3.92
CA MET A 31 22.74 6.16 2.94
C MET A 31 24.12 6.16 3.59
N LYS A 32 24.37 7.06 4.54
CA LYS A 32 25.62 7.08 5.33
C LYS A 32 25.83 5.79 6.12
N ALA A 33 24.78 5.30 6.78
CA ALA A 33 24.85 4.05 7.54
C ALA A 33 25.14 2.85 6.63
N ILE A 34 24.42 2.73 5.51
CA ILE A 34 24.63 1.67 4.51
C ILE A 34 26.04 1.75 3.94
N ALA A 35 26.50 2.95 3.54
CA ALA A 35 27.83 3.16 2.98
C ALA A 35 28.95 2.77 3.95
N ALA A 36 28.81 3.10 5.24
CA ALA A 36 29.76 2.72 6.28
C ALA A 36 29.84 1.19 6.47
N ASP A 37 28.70 0.49 6.39
CA ASP A 37 28.65 -0.95 6.59
C ASP A 37 29.12 -1.74 5.36
N THR A 38 28.85 -1.25 4.15
CA THR A 38 29.21 -1.90 2.87
C THR A 38 30.57 -1.49 2.35
N GLY A 39 31.16 -0.40 2.84
CA GLY A 39 32.38 0.19 2.28
C GLY A 39 32.14 0.83 0.91
N ALA A 40 30.99 1.50 0.72
CA ALA A 40 30.68 2.14 -0.54
C ALA A 40 31.68 3.27 -0.87
N THR A 41 31.97 3.45 -2.16
CA THR A 41 32.84 4.52 -2.61
C THR A 41 32.06 5.83 -2.68
N LEU A 42 32.64 6.90 -2.15
CA LEU A 42 32.09 8.25 -2.21
C LEU A 42 32.89 9.06 -3.22
N GLU A 43 32.21 9.59 -4.23
CA GLU A 43 32.79 10.54 -5.18
C GLU A 43 32.19 11.92 -4.99
N VAL A 44 33.03 12.96 -5.02
CA VAL A 44 32.61 14.35 -4.81
C VAL A 44 32.87 15.14 -6.09
N SER A 45 31.84 15.78 -6.62
CA SER A 45 31.93 16.65 -7.79
C SER A 45 32.66 17.95 -7.47
N ALA A 46 33.09 18.70 -8.49
CA ALA A 46 33.70 20.03 -8.30
C ALA A 46 32.76 21.04 -7.64
N GLN A 47 31.45 20.78 -7.68
CA GLN A 47 30.40 21.61 -7.09
C GLN A 47 30.04 21.16 -5.67
N GLY A 48 30.68 20.11 -5.15
CA GLY A 48 30.44 19.57 -3.81
C GLY A 48 29.36 18.49 -3.74
N ASP A 49 28.83 18.05 -4.87
CA ASP A 49 27.81 17.00 -4.90
C ASP A 49 28.40 15.62 -4.63
N ILE A 50 27.76 14.85 -3.76
CA ILE A 50 28.23 13.53 -3.34
C ILE A 50 27.48 12.44 -4.12
N LEU A 51 28.24 11.64 -4.87
CA LEU A 51 27.80 10.42 -5.50
C LEU A 51 28.19 9.22 -4.64
N TYR A 52 27.20 8.41 -4.28
CA TYR A 52 27.41 7.14 -3.61
C TYR A 52 27.46 6.02 -4.66
N VAL A 53 28.57 5.27 -4.66
CA VAL A 53 28.79 4.13 -5.54
C VAL A 53 28.81 2.86 -4.69
N PHE A 54 27.71 2.14 -4.72
CA PHE A 54 27.53 0.84 -4.08
C PHE A 54 27.89 -0.29 -5.03
N ASP A 55 28.58 -1.30 -4.53
CA ASP A 55 28.83 -2.54 -5.27
C ASP A 55 27.49 -3.28 -5.54
N ARG A 56 27.41 -4.06 -6.62
CA ARG A 56 26.20 -4.79 -7.02
C ARG A 56 25.73 -5.76 -5.93
N ASP A 57 26.66 -6.29 -5.14
CA ASP A 57 26.40 -7.28 -4.09
C ASP A 57 26.28 -6.67 -2.69
N PHE A 58 26.12 -5.35 -2.54
CA PHE A 58 26.10 -4.66 -1.24
C PHE A 58 25.06 -5.23 -0.24
N ARG A 59 23.93 -5.77 -0.72
CA ARG A 59 22.92 -6.44 0.11
C ARG A 59 23.47 -7.66 0.84
N SER A 60 24.29 -8.45 0.15
CA SER A 60 24.88 -9.66 0.72
C SER A 60 25.85 -9.32 1.85
N LEU A 61 26.62 -8.25 1.69
CA LEU A 61 27.56 -7.73 2.69
C LEU A 61 26.84 -7.23 3.95
N LEU A 62 25.72 -6.52 3.78
CA LEU A 62 24.87 -6.07 4.90
C LEU A 62 24.21 -7.23 5.64
N ASN A 63 23.67 -8.20 4.90
CA ASN A 63 23.02 -9.38 5.46
C ASN A 63 23.99 -10.31 6.21
N ALA A 64 25.28 -10.29 5.84
CA ALA A 64 26.33 -11.01 6.55
C ALA A 64 26.74 -10.31 7.87
N LYS A 65 26.67 -8.97 7.92
CA LYS A 65 27.02 -8.19 9.12
C LYS A 65 25.88 -8.04 10.14
N SER A 66 24.63 -7.93 9.69
CA SER A 66 23.51 -7.61 10.59
C SER A 66 22.60 -8.79 10.88
N THR A 67 22.79 -9.40 12.06
CA THR A 67 21.85 -10.40 12.61
C THR A 67 20.55 -9.77 13.11
N LYS A 68 20.55 -8.46 13.42
CA LYS A 68 19.38 -7.69 13.86
C LYS A 68 18.39 -7.39 12.74
N ILE A 69 18.84 -7.14 11.51
CA ILE A 69 17.95 -6.97 10.34
C ILE A 69 17.15 -8.26 10.11
N LYS A 70 17.77 -9.43 10.25
CA LYS A 70 17.10 -10.74 10.15
C LYS A 70 16.02 -11.00 11.20
N THR A 71 16.05 -10.33 12.35
CA THR A 71 15.19 -10.69 13.51
C THR A 71 14.23 -9.60 13.96
N VAL A 72 14.54 -8.31 13.78
CA VAL A 72 13.70 -7.21 14.31
C VAL A 72 12.64 -6.75 13.31
N GLU A 73 13.00 -6.69 12.03
CA GLU A 73 12.10 -6.30 10.94
C GLU A 73 10.84 -7.20 10.86
N PRO A 74 10.93 -8.55 10.92
CA PRO A 74 9.74 -9.40 10.93
C PRO A 74 8.93 -9.35 12.24
N LEU A 75 9.51 -8.88 13.35
CA LEU A 75 8.91 -8.97 14.68
C LEU A 75 8.10 -7.72 15.04
N VAL A 76 8.56 -6.53 14.60
CA VAL A 76 7.84 -5.26 14.77
C VAL A 76 6.64 -5.18 13.83
N GLU A 77 6.76 -5.70 12.60
CA GLU A 77 5.62 -5.85 11.69
C GLU A 77 4.60 -6.89 12.19
N GLY A 78 5.03 -7.91 12.94
CA GLY A 78 4.18 -9.01 13.36
C GLY A 78 3.12 -8.64 14.42
N ALA A 79 3.40 -7.70 15.32
CA ALA A 79 2.55 -7.48 16.50
C ALA A 79 1.14 -6.94 16.16
N GLY A 80 1.02 -6.00 15.21
CA GLY A 80 -0.27 -5.52 14.72
C GLY A 80 -1.01 -6.55 13.84
N LYS A 81 -0.25 -7.38 13.12
CA LYS A 81 -0.75 -8.42 12.21
C LYS A 81 -1.37 -9.60 12.97
N VAL A 82 -0.87 -9.90 14.19
CA VAL A 82 -1.42 -10.93 15.09
C VAL A 82 -2.83 -10.60 15.61
N GLY A 83 -3.15 -9.31 15.81
CA GLY A 83 -4.48 -8.89 16.27
C GLY A 83 -5.57 -9.10 15.21
N GLY A 84 -5.29 -8.70 13.97
CA GLY A 84 -6.17 -8.99 12.82
C GLY A 84 -6.35 -10.50 12.63
N TYR A 85 -5.25 -11.24 12.70
CA TYR A 85 -5.19 -12.72 12.63
C TYR A 85 -6.14 -13.44 13.59
N LEU A 86 -6.17 -13.09 14.88
CA LEU A 86 -7.06 -13.73 15.86
C LEU A 86 -8.55 -13.46 15.59
N LEU A 87 -8.87 -12.26 15.10
CA LEU A 87 -10.23 -11.88 14.76
C LEU A 87 -10.77 -12.63 13.54
N ARG A 88 -9.94 -12.88 12.51
CA ARG A 88 -10.37 -13.61 11.30
C ARG A 88 -10.64 -15.09 11.58
N ILE A 89 -9.73 -15.74 12.31
CA ILE A 89 -9.84 -17.16 12.64
C ILE A 89 -11.07 -17.41 13.50
N SER A 90 -11.28 -16.57 14.52
CA SER A 90 -12.46 -16.68 15.37
C SER A 90 -13.76 -16.45 14.61
N PHE A 91 -13.84 -15.44 13.74
CA PHE A 91 -15.09 -15.14 13.04
C PHE A 91 -15.51 -16.22 12.03
N GLY A 92 -14.60 -16.68 11.17
CA GLY A 92 -14.93 -17.70 10.14
C GLY A 92 -15.29 -19.05 10.75
N THR A 93 -14.56 -19.49 11.79
CA THR A 93 -14.87 -20.73 12.52
C THR A 93 -16.16 -20.60 13.31
N THR A 94 -16.44 -19.44 13.91
CA THR A 94 -17.70 -19.17 14.61
C THR A 94 -18.89 -19.19 13.65
N LEU A 95 -18.74 -18.72 12.40
CA LEU A 95 -19.81 -18.79 11.40
C LEU A 95 -20.23 -20.24 11.15
N LEU A 96 -19.28 -21.11 10.83
CA LEU A 96 -19.54 -22.52 10.56
C LEU A 96 -20.09 -23.23 11.80
N ALA A 97 -19.50 -22.97 12.97
CA ALA A 97 -19.99 -23.50 14.23
C ALA A 97 -21.43 -23.05 14.51
N SER A 98 -21.75 -21.78 14.26
CA SER A 98 -23.10 -21.24 14.46
C SER A 98 -24.12 -21.96 13.58
N ILE A 99 -23.82 -22.16 12.29
CA ILE A 99 -24.70 -22.87 11.36
C ILE A 99 -24.89 -24.31 11.82
N VAL A 100 -23.80 -25.03 12.11
CA VAL A 100 -23.88 -26.44 12.55
C VAL A 100 -24.71 -26.54 13.84
N ILE A 101 -24.41 -25.72 14.86
CA ILE A 101 -25.15 -25.72 16.14
C ILE A 101 -26.63 -25.43 15.92
N VAL A 102 -26.96 -24.39 15.14
CA VAL A 102 -28.34 -23.97 14.90
C VAL A 102 -29.14 -25.07 14.21
N TYR A 103 -28.64 -25.60 13.09
CA TYR A 103 -29.40 -26.59 12.32
C TYR A 103 -29.43 -27.97 12.96
N THR A 104 -28.37 -28.37 13.68
CA THR A 104 -28.40 -29.59 14.50
C THR A 104 -29.39 -29.46 15.66
N ALA A 105 -29.45 -28.30 16.32
CA ALA A 105 -30.42 -28.04 17.38
C ALA A 105 -31.87 -28.04 16.85
N ILE A 106 -32.13 -27.39 15.71
CA ILE A 106 -33.45 -27.43 15.05
C ILE A 106 -33.86 -28.88 14.73
N ALA A 107 -32.97 -29.66 14.12
CA ALA A 107 -33.24 -31.06 13.79
C ALA A 107 -33.51 -31.90 15.05
N ALA A 108 -32.73 -31.71 16.10
CA ALA A 108 -32.91 -32.39 17.37
C ALA A 108 -34.24 -32.02 18.06
N LEU A 109 -34.66 -30.75 17.99
CA LEU A 109 -35.95 -30.29 18.54
C LEU A 109 -37.14 -30.83 17.75
N LEU A 110 -37.04 -30.88 16.42
CA LEU A 110 -38.09 -31.39 15.53
C LEU A 110 -38.16 -32.93 15.46
N SER A 111 -37.11 -33.63 15.90
CA SER A 111 -37.13 -35.09 15.92
C SER A 111 -38.14 -35.62 16.95
N ASN A 112 -39.24 -36.19 16.49
CA ASN A 112 -40.11 -37.03 17.31
C ASN A 112 -39.50 -38.43 17.36
N ARG A 113 -39.16 -38.91 18.55
CA ARG A 113 -38.78 -40.31 18.74
C ARG A 113 -40.03 -41.17 18.60
N ASP A 114 -40.24 -41.72 17.41
CA ASP A 114 -40.84 -43.05 17.29
C ASP A 114 -39.68 -44.05 17.31
N GLU A 115 -39.48 -44.69 18.46
CA GLU A 115 -38.63 -45.89 18.55
C GLU A 115 -39.36 -47.03 17.85
N ARG A 116 -39.09 -47.24 16.57
CA ARG A 116 -39.26 -48.55 15.93
C ARG A 116 -38.11 -48.83 14.98
N ASP A 117 -37.48 -49.96 15.26
CA ASP A 117 -36.41 -50.64 14.55
C ASP A 117 -36.33 -50.32 13.05
N ARG A 118 -35.12 -50.00 12.58
CA ARG A 118 -34.69 -50.42 11.26
C ARG A 118 -33.18 -50.43 11.11
N ASP A 119 -32.74 -51.60 10.65
CA ASP A 119 -31.40 -52.09 10.48
C ASP A 119 -30.44 -51.17 9.73
N GLU A 120 -29.18 -51.35 10.10
CA GLU A 120 -27.98 -51.01 9.36
C GLU A 120 -28.10 -51.39 7.88
N ARG A 121 -27.77 -50.44 7.00
CA ARG A 121 -26.84 -50.59 5.86
C ARG A 121 -26.99 -49.41 4.90
N ARG A 122 -26.13 -48.40 5.07
CA ARG A 122 -25.55 -47.71 3.91
C ARG A 122 -24.25 -47.02 4.30
N GLY A 123 -23.15 -47.73 4.09
CA GLY A 123 -21.84 -47.12 3.98
C GLY A 123 -21.84 -46.17 2.78
N GLY A 124 -21.73 -44.88 3.06
CA GLY A 124 -21.35 -43.85 2.11
C GLY A 124 -20.27 -43.03 2.79
N GLY A 125 -19.01 -43.30 2.44
CA GLY A 125 -17.87 -42.57 2.99
C GLY A 125 -18.02 -41.08 2.76
N MET A 126 -17.97 -40.32 3.85
CA MET A 126 -17.85 -38.86 3.84
C MET A 126 -16.40 -38.52 3.43
N GLY A 127 -16.10 -38.65 2.14
CA GLY A 127 -14.85 -38.21 1.52
C GLY A 127 -15.01 -36.81 0.95
N GLY A 128 -14.41 -35.83 1.61
CA GLY A 128 -13.95 -34.52 1.09
C GLY A 128 -14.79 -33.80 0.03
N GLY A 129 -15.57 -32.80 0.46
CA GLY A 129 -16.06 -31.72 -0.41
C GLY A 129 -17.56 -31.46 -0.26
N MET A 130 -17.94 -30.45 0.53
CA MET A 130 -19.34 -30.00 0.61
C MET A 130 -19.63 -29.07 -0.58
N PHE A 131 -20.39 -29.55 -1.57
CA PHE A 131 -20.76 -28.79 -2.77
C PHE A 131 -21.78 -27.68 -2.46
N PHE A 132 -21.36 -26.41 -2.53
CA PHE A 132 -22.23 -25.23 -2.49
C PHE A 132 -22.28 -24.54 -3.87
N GLY A 133 -22.98 -25.15 -4.84
CA GLY A 133 -23.27 -24.53 -6.14
C GLY A 133 -22.09 -24.41 -7.13
N PRO A 134 -22.30 -23.89 -8.36
CA PRO A 134 -21.44 -24.16 -9.53
C PRO A 134 -20.05 -23.50 -9.54
N ARG A 135 -19.66 -22.78 -8.48
CA ARG A 135 -18.40 -22.01 -8.42
C ARG A 135 -17.74 -21.93 -7.04
N MET A 136 -18.18 -22.71 -6.05
CA MET A 136 -17.54 -22.72 -4.71
C MET A 136 -16.85 -24.06 -4.51
N TYR A 137 -15.52 -24.07 -4.62
CA TYR A 137 -14.72 -25.18 -4.09
C TYR A 137 -14.56 -24.95 -2.59
N PHE A 138 -14.73 -26.00 -1.78
CA PHE A 138 -14.43 -25.99 -0.34
C PHE A 138 -13.30 -26.99 -0.12
N SER A 139 -12.08 -26.50 0.10
CA SER A 139 -10.97 -27.36 0.48
C SER A 139 -10.78 -27.32 2.00
N PRO A 140 -10.65 -28.47 2.69
CA PRO A 140 -10.17 -28.48 4.08
C PRO A 140 -8.79 -27.82 4.25
N PHE A 141 -8.04 -27.68 3.15
CA PHE A 141 -6.77 -26.95 3.09
C PHE A 141 -6.92 -25.44 2.81
N ASP A 142 -8.13 -24.90 2.56
CA ASP A 142 -8.36 -23.44 2.53
C ASP A 142 -8.12 -22.79 3.89
N MET A 143 -8.10 -23.59 4.96
CA MET A 143 -7.73 -23.13 6.30
C MET A 143 -6.28 -22.65 6.39
N PHE A 144 -5.39 -23.02 5.44
CA PHE A 144 -3.97 -22.64 5.47
C PHE A 144 -3.70 -21.19 5.04
N TRP A 145 -4.62 -20.56 4.30
CA TRP A 145 -4.48 -19.14 3.92
C TRP A 145 -4.88 -18.18 5.06
N TYR A 146 -5.69 -18.64 6.02
CA TYR A 146 -5.97 -17.93 7.28
C TYR A 146 -4.74 -17.70 8.14
N TRP A 147 -3.67 -18.47 7.89
CA TRP A 147 -2.42 -18.40 8.62
C TRP A 147 -1.45 -17.38 8.02
N ASP A 148 -1.85 -16.62 7.00
CA ASP A 148 -1.01 -15.57 6.42
C ASP A 148 -1.20 -14.21 7.13
N PRO A 149 -0.21 -13.73 7.90
CA PRO A 149 -0.25 -12.40 8.51
C PRO A 149 -0.23 -11.27 7.47
N TYR A 150 0.12 -11.56 6.21
CA TYR A 150 0.20 -10.61 5.10
C TYR A 150 -1.02 -10.66 4.16
N TYR A 151 -2.19 -11.12 4.64
CA TYR A 151 -3.38 -11.25 3.80
C TYR A 151 -3.72 -9.98 3.00
N TYR A 152 -3.77 -8.81 3.64
CA TYR A 152 -4.21 -7.59 2.96
C TYR A 152 -3.19 -7.14 1.91
N GLU A 153 -1.90 -7.26 2.20
CA GLU A 153 -0.79 -6.94 1.30
C GLU A 153 -0.72 -7.92 0.13
N ARG A 154 -0.91 -9.22 0.39
CA ARG A 154 -0.96 -10.24 -0.65
C ARG A 154 -2.21 -10.07 -1.53
N ARG A 155 -3.34 -9.70 -0.92
CA ARG A 155 -4.61 -9.53 -1.64
C ARG A 155 -4.59 -8.29 -2.51
N SER A 156 -4.09 -7.16 -2.01
CA SER A 156 -3.91 -5.96 -2.82
C SER A 156 -2.96 -6.25 -3.99
N TYR A 157 -1.86 -6.95 -3.73
CA TYR A 157 -0.91 -7.39 -4.76
C TYR A 157 -1.56 -8.26 -5.85
N TYR A 158 -2.28 -9.33 -5.48
CA TYR A 158 -2.95 -10.18 -6.49
C TYR A 158 -4.10 -9.47 -7.20
N ALA A 159 -4.84 -8.61 -6.51
CA ALA A 159 -5.91 -7.83 -7.13
C ALA A 159 -5.36 -6.90 -8.22
N ALA A 160 -4.14 -6.41 -8.06
CA ALA A 160 -3.47 -5.53 -9.00
C ALA A 160 -2.77 -6.27 -10.16
N MET A 161 -2.46 -7.56 -10.01
CA MET A 161 -1.64 -8.32 -10.97
C MET A 161 -2.45 -9.28 -11.86
N GLU A 162 -3.57 -9.82 -11.37
CA GLU A 162 -4.30 -10.91 -12.06
C GLU A 162 -5.79 -10.61 -12.26
N GLY A 163 -6.26 -9.41 -11.91
CA GLY A 163 -7.67 -9.03 -12.04
C GLY A 163 -8.59 -9.94 -11.23
N ALA A 164 -8.77 -9.64 -9.93
CA ALA A 164 -9.74 -10.28 -9.03
C ALA A 164 -9.99 -11.79 -9.30
N LYS A 165 -8.94 -12.61 -9.18
CA LYS A 165 -9.07 -14.07 -9.15
C LYS A 165 -10.16 -14.48 -8.16
N ASP A 166 -10.96 -15.48 -8.55
CA ASP A 166 -12.06 -16.01 -7.74
C ASP A 166 -11.54 -16.36 -6.34
N MET A 167 -12.14 -15.74 -5.32
CA MET A 167 -11.86 -15.99 -3.90
C MET A 167 -12.33 -17.37 -3.47
N ASP A 168 -11.71 -17.92 -2.43
CA ASP A 168 -12.33 -19.05 -1.71
C ASP A 168 -13.64 -18.62 -1.03
N PHE A 169 -14.53 -19.57 -0.75
CA PHE A 169 -15.85 -19.33 -0.15
C PHE A 169 -15.77 -18.54 1.16
N LEU A 170 -14.87 -18.94 2.07
CA LEU A 170 -14.78 -18.25 3.35
C LEU A 170 -14.01 -16.92 3.23
N GLU A 171 -13.05 -16.82 2.31
CA GLU A 171 -12.41 -15.56 1.93
C GLU A 171 -13.45 -14.56 1.41
N ALA A 172 -14.38 -14.99 0.56
CA ALA A 172 -15.47 -14.15 0.06
C ALA A 172 -16.40 -13.67 1.18
N VAL A 173 -16.74 -14.55 2.13
CA VAL A 173 -17.55 -14.16 3.30
C VAL A 173 -16.79 -13.18 4.20
N PHE A 174 -15.49 -13.41 4.43
CA PHE A 174 -14.65 -12.49 5.20
C PHE A 174 -14.54 -11.12 4.53
N SER A 175 -14.23 -11.10 3.24
CA SER A 175 -14.18 -9.89 2.40
C SER A 175 -15.52 -9.15 2.40
N PHE A 176 -16.64 -9.87 2.39
CA PHE A 176 -17.97 -9.27 2.50
C PHE A 176 -18.19 -8.57 3.85
N VAL A 177 -17.86 -9.24 4.97
CA VAL A 177 -18.09 -8.68 6.31
C VAL A 177 -17.10 -7.57 6.65
N PHE A 178 -15.79 -7.83 6.51
CA PHE A 178 -14.73 -6.95 6.98
C PHE A 178 -14.02 -6.15 5.89
N GLY A 179 -14.07 -6.60 4.64
CA GLY A 179 -13.34 -5.98 3.52
C GLY A 179 -11.90 -6.47 3.38
N ASP A 180 -11.20 -5.88 2.41
CA ASP A 180 -9.90 -6.35 1.92
C ASP A 180 -8.73 -5.42 2.30
N GLY A 181 -8.92 -4.54 3.28
CA GLY A 181 -7.89 -3.61 3.76
C GLY A 181 -7.86 -2.27 3.04
N ASP A 182 -6.78 -1.52 3.25
CA ASP A 182 -6.57 -0.21 2.64
C ASP A 182 -5.88 -0.35 1.28
N PRO A 183 -6.54 -0.01 0.15
CA PRO A 183 -5.90 -0.04 -1.16
C PRO A 183 -4.79 1.02 -1.31
N ASN A 184 -4.80 2.05 -0.45
CA ASN A 184 -3.87 3.18 -0.49
C ASN A 184 -2.74 3.07 0.53
N ALA A 185 -2.43 1.87 1.04
CA ALA A 185 -1.36 1.69 2.05
C ALA A 185 -0.01 2.29 1.61
N ASP A 186 0.33 2.15 0.32
CA ASP A 186 1.57 2.70 -0.27
C ASP A 186 1.39 4.10 -0.88
N PHE A 187 0.20 4.69 -0.80
CA PHE A 187 -0.12 5.93 -1.51
C PHE A 187 0.79 7.09 -1.10
N GLU A 188 1.01 7.29 0.21
CA GLU A 188 1.91 8.34 0.70
C GLU A 188 3.31 8.23 0.11
N ARG A 189 3.87 7.01 0.13
CA ARG A 189 5.19 6.74 -0.43
C ARG A 189 5.24 7.08 -1.92
N LYS A 190 4.25 6.60 -2.68
CA LYS A 190 4.13 6.87 -4.14
C LYS A 190 3.96 8.36 -4.42
N ARG A 191 3.10 9.04 -3.65
CA ARG A 191 2.83 10.47 -3.75
C ARG A 191 4.10 11.29 -3.58
N TRP A 192 4.87 11.04 -2.52
CA TRP A 192 6.12 11.75 -2.28
C TRP A 192 7.18 11.43 -3.33
N ALA A 193 7.19 10.21 -3.86
CA ALA A 193 8.08 9.88 -4.97
C ALA A 193 7.73 10.64 -6.26
N LEU A 194 6.44 10.83 -6.55
CA LEU A 194 5.98 11.68 -7.66
C LEU A 194 6.36 13.16 -7.47
N VAL A 195 6.27 13.67 -6.23
CA VAL A 195 6.75 15.03 -5.90
C VAL A 195 8.25 15.16 -6.19
N GLY A 196 9.06 14.22 -5.70
CA GLY A 196 10.51 14.22 -5.95
C GLY A 196 10.83 14.14 -7.45
N LEU A 197 10.15 13.27 -8.19
CA LEU A 197 10.28 13.20 -9.64
C LEU A 197 9.91 14.53 -10.32
N CYS A 198 8.81 15.17 -9.92
CA CYS A 198 8.37 16.44 -10.48
C CYS A 198 9.45 17.52 -10.29
N ILE A 199 10.02 17.61 -9.08
CA ILE A 199 11.10 18.55 -8.76
C ILE A 199 12.33 18.29 -9.64
N GLN A 200 12.81 17.04 -9.69
CA GLN A 200 13.99 16.68 -10.49
C GLN A 200 13.78 16.88 -12.00
N ARG A 201 12.55 16.66 -12.50
CA ARG A 201 12.19 16.88 -13.91
C ARG A 201 12.24 18.35 -14.29
N ASN A 202 12.00 19.25 -13.33
CA ASN A 202 12.12 20.69 -13.49
C ASN A 202 13.48 21.24 -13.01
N ASN A 203 14.50 20.38 -12.91
CA ASN A 203 15.87 20.75 -12.50
C ASN A 203 15.94 21.41 -11.12
N GLY A 204 15.16 20.91 -10.16
CA GLY A 204 15.20 21.37 -8.77
C GLY A 204 14.41 22.65 -8.48
N VAL A 205 13.84 23.32 -9.48
CA VAL A 205 13.04 24.54 -9.28
C VAL A 205 11.63 24.35 -9.81
N VAL A 206 10.63 24.59 -8.98
CA VAL A 206 9.21 24.39 -9.33
C VAL A 206 8.34 25.53 -8.80
N THR A 207 7.19 25.74 -9.43
CA THR A 207 6.13 26.59 -8.89
C THR A 207 5.18 25.78 -8.01
N ALA A 208 4.39 26.44 -7.15
CA ALA A 208 3.38 25.77 -6.33
C ALA A 208 2.38 24.97 -7.19
N GLU A 209 1.98 25.52 -8.31
CA GLU A 209 1.01 24.91 -9.23
C GLU A 209 1.57 23.65 -9.87
N GLN A 210 2.88 23.57 -10.12
CA GLN A 210 3.51 22.34 -10.62
C GLN A 210 3.51 21.20 -9.60
N LEU A 211 3.46 21.52 -8.31
CA LEU A 211 3.36 20.54 -7.22
C LEU A 211 1.91 20.19 -6.86
N ALA A 212 0.95 21.05 -7.21
CA ALA A 212 -0.47 20.88 -6.88
C ALA A 212 -1.10 19.54 -7.31
N PRO A 213 -0.73 18.88 -8.42
CA PRO A 213 -1.26 17.55 -8.77
C PRO A 213 -0.87 16.43 -7.79
N PHE A 214 0.10 16.67 -6.92
CA PHE A 214 0.69 15.67 -6.03
C PHE A 214 0.49 16.00 -4.54
N LEU A 215 0.04 17.21 -4.21
CA LEU A 215 -0.13 17.68 -2.83
C LEU A 215 -1.61 17.87 -2.50
N ASP A 216 -1.95 17.78 -1.22
CA ASP A 216 -3.28 18.09 -0.72
C ASP A 216 -3.45 19.60 -0.58
N ARG A 217 -4.55 20.12 -1.11
CA ARG A 217 -4.94 21.52 -1.00
C ARG A 217 -6.23 21.60 -0.18
N ASP A 218 -6.34 22.59 0.67
CA ASP A 218 -7.61 22.89 1.32
C ASP A 218 -8.61 23.35 0.25
N GLU A 219 -9.86 22.87 0.31
CA GLU A 219 -10.90 23.21 -0.66
C GLU A 219 -11.06 24.75 -0.79
N ASP A 220 -10.91 25.47 0.32
CA ASP A 220 -11.00 26.92 0.40
C ASP A 220 -9.81 27.65 -0.26
N SER A 221 -8.68 26.96 -0.45
CA SER A 221 -7.46 27.50 -1.08
C SER A 221 -7.43 27.30 -2.61
N ILE A 222 -8.37 26.54 -3.17
CA ILE A 222 -8.43 26.26 -4.61
C ILE A 222 -8.86 27.54 -5.36
N GLY A 223 -7.95 28.05 -6.20
CA GLY A 223 -8.19 29.29 -6.95
C GLY A 223 -7.84 30.58 -6.20
N THR A 224 -7.26 30.45 -5.01
CA THR A 224 -6.65 31.56 -4.26
C THR A 224 -5.13 31.59 -4.46
N ASP A 225 -4.48 32.70 -4.11
CA ASP A 225 -3.01 32.85 -4.10
C ASP A 225 -2.37 32.15 -2.87
N ASP A 226 -3.11 31.30 -2.15
CA ASP A 226 -2.58 30.56 -1.02
C ASP A 226 -1.74 29.35 -1.49
N GLU A 227 -0.43 29.48 -1.31
CA GLU A 227 0.57 28.46 -1.65
C GLU A 227 1.02 27.63 -0.44
N SER A 228 0.36 27.77 0.72
CA SER A 228 0.77 27.10 1.97
C SER A 228 0.83 25.57 1.88
N PHE A 229 0.12 24.98 0.92
CA PHE A 229 0.15 23.54 0.66
C PHE A 229 1.53 22.99 0.24
N VAL A 230 2.48 23.85 -0.18
CA VAL A 230 3.85 23.44 -0.55
C VAL A 230 4.78 23.24 0.65
N LEU A 231 4.44 23.78 1.83
CA LEU A 231 5.30 23.73 3.02
C LEU A 231 5.75 22.30 3.42
N PRO A 232 4.90 21.26 3.34
CA PRO A 232 5.33 19.90 3.61
C PRO A 232 6.40 19.40 2.63
N ALA A 233 6.34 19.80 1.36
CA ALA A 233 7.36 19.45 0.36
C ALA A 233 8.69 20.16 0.66
N LEU A 234 8.64 21.46 1.01
CA LEU A 234 9.83 22.23 1.42
C LEU A 234 10.52 21.58 2.62
N THR A 235 9.75 21.19 3.63
CA THR A 235 10.30 20.54 4.83
C THR A 235 10.85 19.15 4.53
N ARG A 236 10.21 18.39 3.64
CA ARG A 236 10.59 17.00 3.33
C ARG A 236 11.85 16.91 2.46
N PHE A 237 11.97 17.78 1.48
CA PHE A 237 13.03 17.77 0.47
C PHE A 237 14.04 18.92 0.64
N ASN A 238 14.01 19.60 1.78
CA ASN A 238 14.91 20.72 2.09
C ASN A 238 14.86 21.85 1.05
N GLY A 239 13.65 22.26 0.67
CA GLY A 239 13.42 23.34 -0.28
C GLY A 239 13.28 24.71 0.38
N ALA A 240 13.56 25.76 -0.38
CA ALA A 240 13.41 27.15 0.03
C ALA A 240 12.63 27.96 -1.01
N PRO A 241 11.79 28.92 -0.57
CA PRO A 241 11.17 29.88 -1.47
C PRO A 241 12.19 30.94 -1.92
N GLU A 242 12.20 31.24 -3.22
CA GLU A 242 12.99 32.30 -3.82
C GLU A 242 12.11 33.16 -4.74
N VAL A 243 12.51 34.42 -4.94
CA VAL A 243 11.80 35.33 -5.83
C VAL A 243 12.62 35.53 -7.10
N ASP A 244 11.97 35.38 -8.26
CA ASP A 244 12.61 35.66 -9.55
C ASP A 244 12.83 37.17 -9.70
N PRO A 245 14.08 37.64 -9.85
CA PRO A 245 14.37 39.07 -9.98
C PRO A 245 13.72 39.72 -11.21
N ALA A 246 13.41 38.93 -12.25
CA ALA A 246 12.85 39.44 -13.50
C ALA A 246 11.32 39.61 -13.47
N SER A 247 10.60 38.61 -12.94
CA SER A 247 9.13 38.62 -12.89
C SER A 247 8.55 39.04 -11.54
N GLY A 248 9.33 38.95 -10.45
CA GLY A 248 8.83 39.15 -9.08
C GLY A 248 8.01 37.97 -8.54
N GLU A 249 7.92 36.87 -9.30
CA GLU A 249 7.18 35.67 -8.93
C GLU A 249 7.95 34.82 -7.92
N ILE A 250 7.21 34.17 -7.01
CA ILE A 250 7.77 33.22 -6.05
C ILE A 250 7.90 31.84 -6.72
N VAL A 251 9.08 31.25 -6.58
CA VAL A 251 9.39 29.88 -6.99
C VAL A 251 10.02 29.12 -5.84
N TYR A 252 10.02 27.79 -5.90
CA TYR A 252 10.57 26.94 -4.85
C TYR A 252 11.78 26.18 -5.40
N ARG A 253 12.95 26.41 -4.79
CA ARG A 253 14.21 25.75 -5.14
C ARG A 253 14.51 24.62 -4.15
N PHE A 254 14.95 23.50 -4.69
CA PHE A 254 15.35 22.28 -3.99
C PHE A 254 16.76 21.89 -4.43
N GLU A 255 17.77 22.52 -3.83
CA GLU A 255 19.17 22.39 -4.24
C GLU A 255 19.65 20.93 -4.21
N ASP A 256 19.27 20.19 -3.16
CA ASP A 256 19.64 18.78 -2.98
C ASP A 256 19.02 17.83 -4.03
N LEU A 257 17.99 18.28 -4.75
CA LEU A 257 17.33 17.54 -5.83
C LEU A 257 17.79 18.00 -7.23
N GLU A 258 18.67 19.00 -7.32
CA GLU A 258 19.28 19.41 -8.60
C GLU A 258 20.35 18.42 -9.08
N SER A 259 20.99 17.72 -8.12
CA SER A 259 22.07 16.77 -8.37
C SER A 259 21.55 15.34 -8.56
N THR A 260 21.91 14.71 -9.67
CA THR A 260 21.45 13.36 -10.02
C THR A 260 22.53 12.54 -10.71
N ALA A 261 22.56 11.23 -10.45
CA ALA A 261 23.52 10.29 -11.04
C ALA A 261 23.09 9.74 -12.42
N GLY A 262 22.25 10.49 -13.15
CA GLY A 262 21.47 9.97 -14.30
C GLY A 262 20.09 9.42 -13.91
N GLY A 263 19.67 9.73 -12.67
CA GLY A 263 18.50 9.17 -12.00
C GLY A 263 17.17 9.45 -12.68
N VAL A 264 16.97 10.50 -13.48
CA VAL A 264 15.62 10.78 -14.02
C VAL A 264 15.09 9.68 -14.95
N ALA A 265 15.94 9.05 -15.76
CA ALA A 265 15.53 7.89 -16.58
C ALA A 265 15.34 6.62 -15.73
N ALA A 266 16.14 6.44 -14.68
CA ALA A 266 16.02 5.32 -13.76
C ALA A 266 14.81 5.46 -12.82
N ILE A 267 14.49 6.65 -12.34
CA ILE A 267 13.34 6.99 -11.51
C ILE A 267 12.06 6.88 -12.35
N GLN A 268 12.09 7.35 -13.61
CA GLN A 268 11.01 7.10 -14.55
C GLN A 268 10.83 5.60 -14.81
N ALA A 269 11.91 4.82 -15.00
CA ALA A 269 11.82 3.38 -15.15
C ALA A 269 11.30 2.67 -13.88
N VAL A 270 11.65 3.14 -12.69
CA VAL A 270 11.15 2.64 -11.40
C VAL A 270 9.67 2.97 -11.21
N LEU A 271 9.23 4.15 -11.64
CA LEU A 271 7.82 4.54 -11.63
C LEU A 271 7.03 3.84 -12.74
N ASP A 272 7.66 3.49 -13.87
CA ASP A 272 7.07 2.74 -14.99
C ASP A 272 7.06 1.21 -14.73
N GLU A 273 7.94 0.68 -13.86
CA GLU A 273 7.92 -0.70 -13.35
C GLU A 273 6.76 -0.95 -12.37
N ILE A 274 6.17 0.11 -11.80
CA ILE A 274 4.87 0.01 -11.13
C ILE A 274 3.85 -0.35 -12.22
N PRO A 275 3.18 -1.52 -12.14
CA PRO A 275 2.31 -1.99 -13.22
C PRO A 275 1.35 -0.90 -13.70
N ARG A 276 1.30 -0.63 -15.01
CA ARG A 276 0.34 0.32 -15.61
C ARG A 276 -1.12 -0.02 -15.27
N GLU A 277 -1.37 -1.26 -14.86
CA GLU A 277 -2.66 -1.75 -14.39
C GLU A 277 -3.07 -1.24 -12.99
N LEU A 278 -2.14 -0.68 -12.21
CA LEU A 278 -2.42 0.09 -10.97
C LEU A 278 -2.86 1.54 -11.25
N GLY A 279 -2.99 1.96 -12.51
CA GLY A 279 -3.55 3.28 -12.85
C GLY A 279 -2.67 4.48 -12.46
N VAL A 280 -1.39 4.29 -12.14
CA VAL A 280 -0.50 5.40 -11.80
C VAL A 280 -0.16 6.19 -13.07
N THR A 281 -0.88 7.28 -13.31
CA THR A 281 -0.43 8.29 -14.26
C THR A 281 0.68 9.09 -13.58
N THR A 282 1.84 9.25 -14.22
CA THR A 282 2.94 10.08 -13.67
C THR A 282 2.57 11.57 -13.60
N SER A 283 1.40 11.94 -14.10
CA SER A 283 0.84 13.29 -14.10
C SER A 283 0.06 13.67 -12.85
N VAL A 284 -0.42 12.70 -12.05
CA VAL A 284 -1.33 12.96 -10.91
C VAL A 284 -1.12 11.92 -9.80
N ALA A 285 -1.10 12.34 -8.53
CA ALA A 285 -1.19 11.40 -7.40
C ALA A 285 -2.65 10.95 -7.19
N GLU A 286 -3.05 9.87 -7.84
CA GLU A 286 -4.40 9.30 -7.73
C GLU A 286 -4.50 8.29 -6.58
N GLU A 287 -5.49 8.50 -5.72
CA GLU A 287 -5.89 7.53 -4.69
C GLU A 287 -6.93 6.55 -5.25
N GLU A 288 -6.81 5.28 -4.88
CA GLU A 288 -7.80 4.27 -5.25
C GLU A 288 -9.03 4.33 -4.33
N ARG A 289 -10.22 4.17 -4.91
CA ARG A 289 -11.44 4.05 -4.12
C ARG A 289 -11.42 2.76 -3.30
N TYR A 290 -11.88 2.85 -2.05
CA TYR A 290 -12.18 1.67 -1.25
C TYR A 290 -13.30 0.86 -1.91
N LYS A 291 -12.94 -0.32 -2.41
CA LYS A 291 -13.92 -1.31 -2.84
C LYS A 291 -14.55 -1.93 -1.59
N PHE A 292 -15.87 -2.01 -1.58
CA PHE A 292 -16.59 -2.65 -0.47
C PHE A 292 -16.12 -4.10 -0.30
N SER A 293 -15.95 -4.84 -1.39
CA SER A 293 -15.33 -6.17 -1.35
C SER A 293 -14.78 -6.46 -2.73
N LEU A 294 -13.61 -7.09 -2.76
CA LEU A 294 -12.97 -7.63 -3.96
C LEU A 294 -13.61 -8.96 -4.40
N ALA A 295 -14.54 -9.52 -3.63
CA ALA A 295 -15.31 -10.69 -4.01
C ALA A 295 -16.21 -10.41 -5.22
N THR A 296 -16.35 -11.40 -6.10
CA THR A 296 -17.19 -11.26 -7.29
C THR A 296 -18.66 -11.01 -6.90
N GLY A 297 -19.47 -10.48 -7.82
CA GLY A 297 -20.89 -10.23 -7.56
C GLY A 297 -21.64 -11.49 -7.07
N GLY A 298 -21.37 -12.64 -7.68
CA GLY A 298 -21.95 -13.92 -7.26
C GLY A 298 -21.52 -14.36 -5.86
N GLN A 299 -20.23 -14.21 -5.53
CA GLN A 299 -19.69 -14.52 -4.21
C GLN A 299 -20.30 -13.67 -3.09
N ARG A 300 -20.46 -12.36 -3.33
CA ARG A 300 -21.12 -11.45 -2.39
C ARG A 300 -22.58 -11.83 -2.15
N THR A 301 -23.31 -12.17 -3.21
CA THR A 301 -24.70 -12.62 -3.09
C THR A 301 -24.81 -13.93 -2.32
N MET A 302 -23.90 -14.88 -2.54
CA MET A 302 -23.87 -16.14 -1.79
C MET A 302 -23.50 -15.94 -0.32
N ALA A 303 -22.52 -15.07 -0.02
CA ALA A 303 -22.17 -14.71 1.36
C ALA A 303 -23.36 -14.06 2.09
N ALA A 304 -24.08 -13.16 1.42
CA ALA A 304 -25.30 -12.57 1.95
C ALA A 304 -26.40 -13.63 2.16
N ALA A 305 -26.62 -14.52 1.18
CA ALA A 305 -27.61 -15.58 1.27
C ALA A 305 -27.32 -16.56 2.43
N LEU A 306 -26.05 -16.90 2.66
CA LEU A 306 -25.61 -17.71 3.79
C LEU A 306 -25.88 -17.00 5.12
N GLY A 307 -25.58 -15.70 5.21
CA GLY A 307 -25.91 -14.89 6.37
C GLY A 307 -27.41 -14.89 6.66
N VAL A 308 -28.24 -14.78 5.61
CA VAL A 308 -29.71 -14.77 5.74
C VAL A 308 -30.19 -16.14 6.19
N PHE A 309 -29.64 -17.22 5.62
CA PHE A 309 -29.92 -18.58 6.03
C PHE A 309 -29.63 -18.77 7.52
N ASN A 310 -28.43 -18.41 7.98
CA ASN A 310 -28.06 -18.51 9.39
C ASN A 310 -28.99 -17.67 10.29
N PHE A 311 -29.29 -16.42 9.91
CA PHE A 311 -30.17 -15.54 10.67
C PHE A 311 -31.59 -16.13 10.81
N VAL A 312 -32.16 -16.64 9.71
CA VAL A 312 -33.47 -17.32 9.73
C VAL A 312 -33.42 -18.56 10.62
N GLY A 313 -32.35 -19.33 10.55
CA GLY A 313 -32.12 -20.48 11.43
C GLY A 313 -32.14 -20.07 12.91
N VAL A 314 -31.41 -19.01 13.29
CA VAL A 314 -31.39 -18.51 14.67
C VAL A 314 -32.76 -18.04 15.14
N VAL A 315 -33.51 -17.32 14.29
CA VAL A 315 -34.88 -16.88 14.60
C VAL A 315 -35.80 -18.08 14.78
N ALA A 316 -35.77 -19.04 13.85
CA ALA A 316 -36.56 -20.26 13.92
C ALA A 316 -36.23 -21.05 15.19
N LEU A 317 -34.94 -21.24 15.51
CA LEU A 317 -34.50 -21.91 16.73
C LEU A 317 -35.05 -21.23 17.99
N GLY A 318 -35.08 -19.89 18.02
CA GLY A 318 -35.70 -19.13 19.11
C GLY A 318 -37.20 -19.36 19.24
N VAL A 319 -37.92 -19.40 18.12
CA VAL A 319 -39.36 -19.69 18.08
C VAL A 319 -39.65 -21.12 18.56
N LEU A 320 -38.93 -22.12 18.03
CA LEU A 320 -39.09 -23.53 18.42
C LEU A 320 -38.75 -23.76 19.90
N SER A 321 -37.70 -23.11 20.41
CA SER A 321 -37.32 -23.25 21.82
C SER A 321 -38.32 -22.61 22.79
N SER A 322 -39.14 -21.68 22.29
CA SER A 322 -40.20 -21.02 23.06
C SER A 322 -41.53 -21.77 23.04
N ASP A 323 -41.66 -22.84 22.25
CA ASP A 323 -42.87 -23.66 22.20
C ASP A 323 -43.04 -24.46 23.50
N PRO A 324 -44.16 -24.28 24.23
CA PRO A 324 -44.42 -24.99 25.49
C PRO A 324 -44.38 -26.52 25.38
N GLN A 325 -44.83 -27.10 24.25
CA GLN A 325 -44.86 -28.55 24.06
C GLN A 325 -43.44 -29.11 23.93
N ILE A 326 -42.59 -28.43 23.16
CA ILE A 326 -41.18 -28.80 22.95
C ILE A 326 -40.38 -28.57 24.23
N ALA A 327 -40.62 -27.46 24.94
CA ALA A 327 -39.97 -27.14 26.20
C ALA A 327 -40.24 -28.20 27.30
N MET A 328 -41.45 -28.76 27.34
CA MET A 328 -41.78 -29.83 28.28
C MET A 328 -41.14 -31.17 27.91
N GLN A 329 -41.12 -31.52 26.63
CA GLN A 329 -40.59 -32.82 26.16
C GLN A 329 -39.06 -32.85 26.12
N LYS A 330 -38.40 -31.72 25.87
CA LYS A 330 -36.96 -31.61 25.62
C LYS A 330 -36.29 -30.53 26.48
N ALA A 331 -36.71 -30.42 27.75
CA ALA A 331 -36.30 -29.36 28.68
C ALA A 331 -34.77 -29.14 28.76
N GLN A 332 -33.97 -30.21 28.81
CA GLN A 332 -32.50 -30.10 28.87
C GLN A 332 -31.89 -29.49 27.60
N LEU A 333 -32.40 -29.88 26.43
CA LEU A 333 -31.93 -29.36 25.14
C LEU A 333 -32.34 -27.89 24.96
N VAL A 334 -33.56 -27.54 25.36
CA VAL A 334 -34.06 -26.16 25.31
C VAL A 334 -33.26 -25.25 26.26
N ALA A 335 -32.90 -25.72 27.46
CA ALA A 335 -32.03 -24.97 28.36
C ALA A 335 -30.62 -24.73 27.77
N ALA A 336 -30.03 -25.75 27.14
CA ALA A 336 -28.74 -25.63 26.47
C ALA A 336 -28.80 -24.63 25.30
N VAL A 337 -29.82 -24.73 24.44
CA VAL A 337 -30.04 -23.78 23.35
C VAL A 337 -30.27 -22.36 23.88
N GLY A 338 -31.09 -22.20 24.92
CA GLY A 338 -31.35 -20.91 25.55
C GLY A 338 -30.08 -20.23 26.07
N SER A 339 -29.09 -20.99 26.53
CA SER A 339 -27.81 -20.43 26.98
C SER A 339 -26.94 -19.90 25.82
N LEU A 340 -27.04 -20.51 24.64
CA LEU A 340 -26.27 -20.14 23.44
C LEU A 340 -26.99 -19.11 22.56
N LEU A 341 -28.31 -19.05 22.64
CA LEU A 341 -29.17 -18.26 21.76
C LEU A 341 -28.81 -16.76 21.72
N PRO A 342 -28.52 -16.08 22.86
CA PRO A 342 -28.12 -14.67 22.83
C PRO A 342 -26.82 -14.44 22.04
N GLY A 343 -25.85 -15.34 22.16
CA GLY A 343 -24.59 -15.27 21.41
C GLY A 343 -24.79 -15.51 19.91
N LEU A 344 -25.64 -16.48 19.55
CA LEU A 344 -26.01 -16.75 18.16
C LEU A 344 -26.77 -15.58 17.53
N GLN A 345 -27.69 -14.96 18.28
CA GLN A 345 -28.43 -13.77 17.83
C GLN A 345 -27.50 -12.57 17.64
N ALA A 346 -26.64 -12.29 18.62
CA ALA A 346 -25.66 -11.21 18.53
C ALA A 346 -24.75 -11.39 17.31
N TYR A 347 -24.28 -12.61 17.07
CA TYR A 347 -23.45 -12.94 15.92
C TYR A 347 -24.20 -12.78 14.59
N ALA A 348 -25.43 -13.30 14.49
CA ALA A 348 -26.24 -13.21 13.28
C ALA A 348 -26.59 -11.75 12.92
N VAL A 349 -26.85 -10.90 13.93
CA VAL A 349 -27.04 -9.46 13.72
C VAL A 349 -25.73 -8.80 13.31
N ALA A 350 -24.61 -9.11 13.98
CA ALA A 350 -23.30 -8.53 13.68
C ALA A 350 -22.85 -8.81 12.24
N PHE A 351 -23.16 -10.00 11.71
CA PHE A 351 -22.87 -10.40 10.33
C PHE A 351 -23.43 -9.40 9.29
N PHE A 352 -24.55 -8.75 9.60
CA PHE A 352 -25.16 -7.72 8.73
C PHE A 352 -24.86 -6.29 9.18
N ALA A 353 -24.81 -6.04 10.49
CA ALA A 353 -24.56 -4.72 11.04
C ALA A 353 -23.15 -4.20 10.69
N ILE A 354 -22.12 -5.05 10.80
CA ILE A 354 -20.73 -4.70 10.46
C ILE A 354 -20.63 -4.23 8.99
N PRO A 355 -21.02 -5.03 7.97
CA PRO A 355 -20.94 -4.59 6.59
C PRO A 355 -21.84 -3.39 6.28
N ALA A 356 -23.00 -3.24 6.92
CA ALA A 356 -23.86 -2.07 6.72
C ALA A 356 -23.19 -0.76 7.20
N VAL A 357 -22.61 -0.76 8.40
CA VAL A 357 -21.84 0.38 8.92
C VAL A 357 -20.63 0.65 8.02
N ARG A 358 -19.91 -0.41 7.63
CA ARG A 358 -18.74 -0.32 6.76
C ARG A 358 -19.08 0.28 5.41
N TRP A 359 -20.20 -0.10 4.81
CA TRP A 359 -20.67 0.45 3.54
C TRP A 359 -20.82 1.98 3.61
N PHE A 360 -21.43 2.50 4.68
CA PHE A 360 -21.56 3.94 4.88
C PHE A 360 -20.21 4.64 5.08
N VAL A 361 -19.30 4.05 5.86
CA VAL A 361 -17.94 4.56 6.06
C VAL A 361 -17.16 4.57 4.74
N CYS A 362 -17.22 3.49 3.96
CA CYS A 362 -16.60 3.40 2.64
C CYS A 362 -17.15 4.47 1.69
N GLN A 363 -18.46 4.71 1.68
CA GLN A 363 -19.06 5.73 0.84
C GLN A 363 -18.56 7.14 1.20
N ARG A 364 -18.51 7.48 2.49
CA ARG A 364 -17.97 8.77 2.95
C ARG A 364 -16.49 8.94 2.62
N ARG A 365 -15.68 7.91 2.84
CA ARG A 365 -14.24 7.93 2.49
C ARG A 365 -14.05 8.07 0.98
N ASN A 366 -14.81 7.33 0.18
CA ASN A 366 -14.73 7.41 -1.28
C ASN A 366 -15.12 8.80 -1.79
N ALA A 367 -16.12 9.46 -1.20
CA ALA A 367 -16.46 10.83 -1.56
C ALA A 367 -15.31 11.82 -1.30
N GLN A 368 -14.59 11.66 -0.18
CA GLN A 368 -13.41 12.47 0.13
C GLN A 368 -12.23 12.17 -0.81
N ILE A 369 -12.00 10.89 -1.14
CA ILE A 369 -11.00 10.47 -2.12
C ILE A 369 -11.32 11.08 -3.49
N ASP A 370 -12.59 11.05 -3.90
CA ASP A 370 -13.05 11.60 -5.17
C ASP A 370 -12.84 13.10 -5.25
N ALA A 371 -13.15 13.84 -4.18
CA ALA A 371 -12.91 15.28 -4.11
C ALA A 371 -11.42 15.61 -4.26
N ARG A 372 -10.54 14.91 -3.52
CA ARG A 372 -9.08 15.11 -3.61
C ARG A 372 -8.52 14.76 -4.98
N ASN A 373 -8.92 13.61 -5.54
CA ASN A 373 -8.50 13.21 -6.87
C ASN A 373 -8.99 14.19 -7.95
N ALA A 374 -10.22 14.69 -7.84
CA ALA A 374 -10.76 15.68 -8.76
C ALA A 374 -9.94 17.00 -8.71
N ALA A 375 -9.59 17.48 -7.52
CA ALA A 375 -8.76 18.67 -7.35
C ALA A 375 -7.36 18.49 -7.97
N ARG A 376 -6.71 17.34 -7.72
CA ARG A 376 -5.38 17.02 -8.29
C ARG A 376 -5.44 16.89 -9.82
N LEU A 377 -6.50 16.29 -10.35
CA LEU A 377 -6.73 16.17 -11.79
C LEU A 377 -6.97 17.54 -12.44
N GLU A 378 -7.73 18.42 -11.78
CA GLU A 378 -7.95 19.78 -12.25
C GLU A 378 -6.63 20.58 -12.30
N ALA A 379 -5.82 20.51 -11.25
CA ALA A 379 -4.49 21.12 -11.22
C ALA A 379 -3.62 20.62 -12.39
N SER A 380 -3.64 19.32 -12.67
CA SER A 380 -2.90 18.73 -13.80
C SER A 380 -3.37 19.28 -15.16
N LYS A 381 -4.68 19.47 -15.33
CA LYS A 381 -5.26 20.10 -16.54
C LYS A 381 -4.82 21.56 -16.70
N GLN A 382 -4.75 22.31 -15.61
CA GLN A 382 -4.29 23.71 -15.61
C GLN A 382 -2.82 23.82 -16.04
N ILE A 383 -1.96 22.90 -15.59
CA ILE A 383 -0.56 22.85 -16.03
C ILE A 383 -0.45 22.48 -17.51
N ALA A 384 -1.27 21.54 -17.99
CA ALA A 384 -1.26 21.11 -19.39
C ALA A 384 -1.70 22.23 -20.36
N ARG A 385 -2.57 23.15 -19.89
CA ARG A 385 -3.05 24.30 -20.65
C ARG A 385 -2.93 25.58 -19.80
N PRO A 386 -1.72 26.10 -19.61
CA PRO A 386 -1.49 27.19 -18.68
C PRO A 386 -2.04 28.51 -19.23
N GLY A 387 -2.71 29.26 -18.37
CA GLY A 387 -3.06 30.66 -18.62
C GLY A 387 -1.80 31.55 -18.68
N LYS A 388 -1.96 32.84 -19.02
CA LYS A 388 -0.83 33.77 -19.16
C LYS A 388 0.01 33.89 -17.87
N LEU A 389 -0.65 34.10 -16.72
CA LEU A 389 0.01 34.26 -15.42
C LEU A 389 0.76 32.99 -15.01
N LEU A 390 0.09 31.83 -15.07
CA LEU A 390 0.71 30.55 -14.76
C LEU A 390 1.91 30.26 -15.66
N LYS A 391 1.80 30.58 -16.97
CA LYS A 391 2.90 30.40 -17.90
C LYS A 391 4.11 31.27 -17.53
N GLU A 392 3.88 32.53 -17.15
CA GLU A 392 4.92 33.45 -16.72
C GLU A 392 5.65 32.94 -15.47
N LYS A 393 4.90 32.44 -14.47
CA LYS A 393 5.43 31.83 -13.26
C LYS A 393 6.24 30.55 -13.54
N MET A 394 5.74 29.69 -14.43
CA MET A 394 6.49 28.51 -14.88
C MET A 394 7.77 28.87 -15.64
N ASP A 395 7.73 29.94 -16.44
CA ASP A 395 8.92 30.43 -17.13
C ASP A 395 9.90 31.10 -16.15
N ALA A 396 9.43 31.69 -15.05
CA ALA A 396 10.27 32.17 -13.94
C ALA A 396 11.02 31.02 -13.27
N ALA A 397 10.33 29.92 -12.93
CA ALA A 397 10.97 28.72 -12.39
C ALA A 397 12.06 28.17 -13.34
N ARG A 398 11.79 28.17 -14.65
CA ARG A 398 12.78 27.74 -15.66
C ARG A 398 14.00 28.65 -15.76
N ARG A 399 13.83 29.97 -15.58
CA ARG A 399 14.96 30.92 -15.58
C ARG A 399 15.84 30.75 -14.34
N MET A 400 15.23 30.47 -13.20
CA MET A 400 15.93 30.30 -11.93
C MET A 400 16.62 28.93 -11.79
N ALA A 401 16.18 27.95 -12.57
CA ALA A 401 16.83 26.65 -12.65
C ALA A 401 18.23 26.78 -13.24
N THR A 402 19.25 26.44 -12.45
CA THR A 402 20.68 26.54 -12.79
C THR A 402 21.17 25.45 -13.76
N GLY A 403 20.25 24.60 -14.24
CA GLY A 403 20.54 23.41 -15.03
C GLY A 403 20.79 22.17 -14.16
N ARG A 404 20.53 20.99 -14.72
CA ARG A 404 20.72 19.72 -14.01
C ARG A 404 22.20 19.44 -13.80
N ARG A 405 22.60 19.15 -12.56
CA ARG A 405 23.96 18.71 -12.21
C ARG A 405 24.00 17.20 -12.29
N THR A 406 24.53 16.66 -13.39
CA THR A 406 24.71 15.22 -13.54
C THR A 406 26.07 14.80 -13.00
N VAL A 407 26.09 13.99 -11.95
CA VAL A 407 27.33 13.46 -11.37
C VAL A 407 27.56 12.04 -11.88
N THR A 408 28.58 11.87 -12.72
CA THR A 408 28.96 10.55 -13.24
C THR A 408 30.19 10.01 -12.54
N GLU A 409 30.27 8.69 -12.42
CA GLU A 409 31.46 8.03 -11.88
C GLU A 409 32.72 8.45 -12.66
N GLY A 410 33.79 8.80 -11.94
CA GLY A 410 35.06 9.23 -12.51
C GLY A 410 35.11 10.69 -12.99
N SER A 411 34.00 11.44 -12.91
CA SER A 411 33.98 12.90 -13.14
C SER A 411 34.23 13.73 -11.88
N GLY A 412 34.31 13.05 -10.72
CA GLY A 412 34.55 13.68 -9.42
C GLY A 412 35.97 14.23 -9.27
N VAL A 413 36.10 15.29 -8.48
CA VAL A 413 37.40 15.86 -8.06
C VAL A 413 38.04 14.97 -6.98
N PHE A 414 37.21 14.28 -6.20
CA PHE A 414 37.64 13.38 -5.14
C PHE A 414 36.84 12.07 -5.18
N SER A 415 37.48 10.95 -4.84
CA SER A 415 36.94 9.60 -4.78
C SER A 415 37.63 8.87 -3.64
N SER A 416 36.85 8.36 -2.68
CA SER A 416 37.39 7.65 -1.52
C SER A 416 38.05 6.31 -1.88
N GLY A 417 37.82 5.80 -3.09
CA GLY A 417 38.40 4.56 -3.60
C GLY A 417 39.76 4.75 -4.29
N LYS A 418 40.17 6.00 -4.56
CA LYS A 418 41.46 6.32 -5.20
C LYS A 418 42.51 6.70 -4.16
N SER A 419 43.72 6.20 -4.35
CA SER A 419 44.88 6.58 -3.53
C SER A 419 45.53 7.86 -4.07
N ALA A 420 46.37 8.52 -3.26
CA ALA A 420 47.12 9.70 -3.70
C ALA A 420 47.98 9.44 -4.95
N ALA A 421 48.54 8.23 -5.07
CA ALA A 421 49.34 7.83 -6.23
C ALA A 421 48.50 7.73 -7.52
N ASP A 422 47.23 7.32 -7.42
CA ASP A 422 46.34 7.25 -8.58
C ASP A 422 46.03 8.65 -9.13
N TYR A 423 45.85 9.63 -8.25
CA TYR A 423 45.68 11.03 -8.65
C TYR A 423 46.93 11.62 -9.31
N GLU A 424 48.11 11.31 -8.81
CA GLU A 424 49.38 11.75 -9.41
C GLU A 424 49.58 11.15 -10.81
N ALA A 425 49.20 9.88 -11.00
CA ALA A 425 49.25 9.21 -12.29
C ALA A 425 48.29 9.86 -13.31
N GLU A 426 47.04 10.14 -12.92
CA GLU A 426 46.05 10.81 -13.78
C GLU A 426 46.47 12.25 -14.13
N ASP A 427 47.02 13.01 -13.18
CA ASP A 427 47.54 14.35 -13.45
C ASP A 427 48.77 14.32 -14.37
N PHE A 428 49.65 13.34 -14.19
CA PHE A 428 50.78 13.13 -15.09
C PHE A 428 50.32 12.83 -16.53
N GLU A 429 49.34 11.93 -16.70
CA GLU A 429 48.77 11.63 -18.01
C GLU A 429 48.08 12.84 -18.65
N ARG A 430 47.32 13.62 -17.87
CA ARG A 430 46.68 14.85 -18.34
C ARG A 430 47.71 15.83 -18.89
N ARG A 431 48.77 16.11 -18.12
CA ARG A 431 49.88 16.98 -18.55
C ARG A 431 50.59 16.43 -19.79
N LEU A 432 50.71 15.11 -19.91
CA LEU A 432 51.30 14.48 -21.09
C LEU A 432 50.45 14.70 -22.34
N ARG A 433 49.11 14.63 -22.23
CA ARG A 433 48.18 14.90 -23.34
C ARG A 433 48.18 16.37 -23.74
N GLU A 434 48.18 17.29 -22.78
CA GLU A 434 48.24 18.74 -23.04
C GLU A 434 49.54 19.15 -23.73
N ARG A 435 50.66 18.48 -23.44
CA ARG A 435 51.95 18.76 -24.08
C ARG A 435 52.08 18.17 -25.49
N ASN A 436 51.21 17.22 -25.85
CA ASN A 436 51.23 16.53 -27.14
C ASN A 436 50.14 17.02 -28.11
N GLN A 437 49.35 18.01 -27.70
CA GLN A 437 48.48 18.84 -28.56
C GLN A 437 49.21 20.15 -28.89
#